data_AF-A0A7S2C0C6-F1
#
_entry.id   AF-A0A7S2C0C6-F1
#
_cell.length_a   1.000
_cell.length_b   1.000
_cell.length_c   1.000
_cell.angle_alpha   90.00
_cell.angle_beta   90.00
_cell.angle_gamma   90.00
#
_symmetry.space_group_name_H-M   'P 1'
#
loop_
_entity.id
_entity.type
_entity.pdbx_description
1 polymer ?
#
loop_
_entity_poly.entity_id
_entity_poly.type
_entity_poly.pdbx_seq_one_letter_code
_entity_poly.pdbx_strand_id
1 'polypeptide(L)'
;ASPRSTPAARPCRVQRSGWAAAGGERVLSPRPHEVVPADSLPPAWDWRNVSGTSFASSNTNERLPRGTCASCWAQGVASALADRIAVQRGGRWPQVGLSPQVLINCQGGGSCQGGDPAGAYAFIHGHGITDDTCQN
;
A
#
# COMPACT_ATOMS: atom_id res chain seq x y z
N ALA A 1 11.61 -1.69 43.26
CA ALA A 1 10.73 -2.07 42.13
C ALA A 1 11.45 -1.70 40.84
N SER A 2 11.91 -2.67 40.06
CA SER A 2 12.56 -2.40 38.77
C SER A 2 11.54 -1.81 37.80
N PRO A 3 11.87 -0.75 37.04
CA PRO A 3 10.99 -0.28 35.99
C PRO A 3 10.86 -1.39 34.95
N ARG A 4 9.62 -1.88 34.75
CA ARG A 4 9.31 -2.78 33.65
C ARG A 4 9.62 -2.02 32.36
N SER A 5 10.66 -2.44 31.64
CA SER A 5 10.90 -2.01 30.28
C SER A 5 9.68 -2.37 29.44
N THR A 6 8.90 -1.37 29.02
CA THR A 6 7.85 -1.55 28.02
C THR A 6 8.49 -2.18 26.79
N PRO A 7 7.99 -3.33 26.29
CA PRO A 7 8.50 -3.87 25.03
C PRO A 7 8.35 -2.79 23.96
N ALA A 8 9.42 -2.51 23.22
CA ALA A 8 9.35 -1.60 22.09
C ALA A 8 8.17 -2.02 21.19
N ALA A 9 7.26 -1.07 20.89
CA ALA A 9 6.11 -1.35 20.05
C ALA A 9 6.61 -1.95 18.73
N ARG A 10 6.13 -3.16 18.39
CA ARG A 10 6.52 -3.83 17.15
C ARG A 10 6.15 -2.92 15.97
N PRO A 11 7.06 -2.71 15.00
CA PRO A 11 6.79 -1.82 13.89
C PRO A 11 5.68 -2.41 13.02
N CYS A 12 4.84 -1.54 12.49
CA CYS A 12 3.70 -1.93 11.68
C CYS A 12 4.10 -2.55 10.31
N ARG A 13 5.31 -2.25 9.84
CA ARG A 13 5.90 -2.91 8.68
C ARG A 13 7.38 -3.18 8.91
N VAL A 14 7.94 -4.09 8.12
CA VAL A 14 9.39 -4.29 8.04
C VAL A 14 10.10 -3.00 7.64
N GLN A 15 11.33 -2.79 8.16
CA GLN A 15 12.13 -1.60 7.85
C GLN A 15 12.51 -1.54 6.36
N ARG A 16 12.85 -2.69 5.78
CA ARG A 16 13.11 -2.88 4.35
C ARG A 16 12.25 -4.01 3.82
N SER A 17 11.60 -3.79 2.69
CA SER A 17 10.78 -4.80 2.03
C SER A 17 11.63 -5.92 1.42
N GLY A 18 11.26 -7.15 1.70
CA GLY A 18 11.97 -8.37 1.32
C GLY A 18 11.60 -8.86 -0.07
N TRP A 19 11.83 -8.04 -1.10
CA TRP A 19 11.47 -8.39 -2.49
C TRP A 19 12.05 -9.72 -2.96
N ALA A 20 13.28 -10.06 -2.58
CA ALA A 20 13.89 -11.36 -2.91
C ALA A 20 13.08 -12.55 -2.36
N ALA A 21 12.59 -12.45 -1.12
CA ALA A 21 11.75 -13.49 -0.51
C ALA A 21 10.35 -13.54 -1.13
N ALA A 22 9.87 -12.42 -1.69
CA ALA A 22 8.58 -12.31 -2.38
C ALA A 22 8.63 -12.71 -3.87
N GLY A 23 9.73 -13.32 -4.34
CA GLY A 23 9.90 -13.75 -5.73
C GLY A 23 10.43 -12.66 -6.67
N GLY A 24 11.03 -11.60 -6.12
CA GLY A 24 11.66 -10.50 -6.83
C GLY A 24 10.71 -9.38 -7.24
N GLU A 25 11.28 -8.23 -7.61
CA GLU A 25 10.52 -7.17 -8.29
C GLU A 25 10.02 -7.69 -9.65
N ARG A 26 8.82 -7.29 -10.03
CA ARG A 26 8.24 -7.60 -11.35
C ARG A 26 8.40 -6.39 -12.27
N VAL A 27 9.52 -6.36 -12.99
CA VAL A 27 9.85 -5.29 -13.94
C VAL A 27 9.73 -5.84 -15.35
N LEU A 28 8.71 -5.39 -16.09
CA LEU A 28 8.42 -5.86 -17.46
C LEU A 28 8.90 -4.89 -18.55
N SER A 29 9.20 -3.64 -18.17
CA SER A 29 9.67 -2.58 -19.04
C SER A 29 10.62 -1.66 -18.27
N PRO A 30 11.40 -0.82 -18.96
CA PRO A 30 12.20 0.21 -18.29
C PRO A 30 11.35 1.01 -17.30
N ARG A 31 11.89 1.25 -16.11
CA ARG A 31 11.17 1.98 -15.06
C ARG A 31 11.19 3.48 -15.37
N PRO A 32 10.19 4.26 -14.94
CA PRO A 32 10.14 5.69 -15.28
C PRO A 32 11.42 6.46 -14.93
N HIS A 33 12.07 6.15 -13.81
CA HIS A 33 13.33 6.81 -13.41
C HIS A 33 14.55 6.43 -14.28
N GLU A 34 14.43 5.42 -15.15
CA GLU A 34 15.47 5.00 -16.09
C GLU A 34 15.34 5.70 -17.44
N VAL A 35 14.16 6.25 -17.75
CA VAL A 35 13.85 6.84 -19.07
C VAL A 35 13.43 8.31 -19.01
N VAL A 36 13.09 8.82 -17.82
CA VAL A 36 12.72 10.23 -17.60
C VAL A 36 13.92 10.96 -16.98
N PRO A 37 14.49 11.97 -17.66
CA PRO A 37 15.56 12.79 -17.09
C PRO A 37 15.10 13.51 -15.82
N ALA A 38 15.94 13.53 -14.79
CA ALA A 38 15.61 14.18 -13.52
C ALA A 38 15.25 15.66 -13.69
N ASP A 39 15.94 16.37 -14.58
CA ASP A 39 15.72 17.79 -14.86
C ASP A 39 14.40 18.08 -15.59
N SER A 40 13.73 17.05 -16.12
CA SER A 40 12.41 17.18 -16.75
C SER A 40 11.25 17.05 -15.75
N LEU A 41 11.54 16.67 -14.50
CA LEU A 41 10.52 16.53 -13.47
C LEU A 41 10.03 17.90 -12.99
N PRO A 42 8.72 18.04 -12.69
CA PRO A 42 8.20 19.28 -12.15
C PRO A 42 8.79 19.54 -10.75
N PRO A 43 9.00 20.81 -10.37
CA PRO A 43 9.56 21.16 -9.06
C PRO A 43 8.64 20.77 -7.88
N ALA A 44 7.35 20.58 -8.15
CA ALA A 44 6.37 20.08 -7.20
C ALA A 44 5.36 19.16 -7.91
N TRP A 45 4.92 18.13 -7.21
CA TRP A 45 3.92 17.19 -7.71
C TRP A 45 3.02 16.74 -6.56
N ASP A 46 1.71 16.70 -6.81
CA ASP A 46 0.73 16.20 -5.85
C ASP A 46 -0.37 15.44 -6.60
N TRP A 47 -0.45 14.12 -6.39
CA TRP A 47 -1.49 13.29 -6.98
C TRP A 47 -2.90 13.63 -6.49
N ARG A 48 -3.02 14.39 -5.39
CA ARG A 48 -4.30 14.93 -4.90
C ARG A 48 -4.79 16.11 -5.72
N ASN A 49 -3.93 16.69 -6.57
CA ASN A 49 -4.31 17.79 -7.47
C ASN A 49 -3.40 17.83 -8.71
N VAL A 50 -3.80 17.08 -9.74
CA VAL A 50 -3.21 17.18 -11.08
C VAL A 50 -4.22 17.90 -11.96
N SER A 51 -3.95 19.18 -12.25
CA SER A 51 -4.82 20.04 -13.07
C SER A 51 -6.29 20.09 -12.59
N GLY A 52 -6.50 20.17 -11.27
CA GLY A 52 -7.84 20.22 -10.65
C GLY A 52 -8.49 18.86 -10.40
N THR A 53 -7.82 17.75 -10.75
CA THR A 53 -8.32 16.39 -10.52
C THR A 53 -7.49 15.68 -9.44
N SER A 54 -8.16 15.09 -8.44
CA SER A 54 -7.53 14.22 -7.45
C SER A 54 -7.55 12.77 -7.91
N PHE A 55 -6.42 12.09 -7.74
CA PHE A 55 -6.25 10.66 -8.00
C PHE A 55 -6.07 9.85 -6.70
N ALA A 56 -5.95 10.53 -5.56
CA ALA A 56 -5.78 9.87 -4.27
C ALA A 56 -7.10 9.27 -3.77
N SER A 57 -7.04 8.01 -3.35
CA SER A 57 -8.10 7.29 -2.65
C SER A 57 -8.40 7.89 -1.28
N SER A 58 -9.55 7.53 -0.72
CA SER A 58 -10.00 8.01 0.58
C SER A 58 -8.98 7.68 1.69
N ASN A 59 -8.84 8.59 2.65
CA ASN A 59 -8.01 8.36 3.82
C ASN A 59 -8.58 7.18 4.64
N THR A 60 -7.69 6.31 5.11
CA THR A 60 -8.05 5.17 5.98
C THR A 60 -7.42 5.33 7.36
N ASN A 61 -7.92 4.58 8.34
CA ASN A 61 -7.34 4.49 9.67
C ASN A 61 -7.17 3.03 10.08
N GLU A 62 -5.93 2.55 10.03
CA GLU A 62 -5.56 1.16 10.35
C GLU A 62 -5.97 0.71 11.76
N ARG A 63 -6.18 1.66 12.68
CA ARG A 63 -6.47 1.38 14.09
C ARG A 63 -7.96 1.35 14.38
N LEU A 64 -8.84 1.71 13.45
CA LEU A 64 -10.28 1.60 13.71
C LEU A 64 -10.80 0.16 13.49
N PRO A 65 -11.88 -0.24 14.19
CA PRO A 65 -12.48 0.44 15.34
C PRO A 65 -11.81 0.07 16.68
N ARG A 66 -10.96 -0.96 16.73
CA ARG A 66 -10.51 -1.58 18.00
C ARG A 66 -9.10 -1.23 18.48
N GLY A 67 -8.29 -0.53 17.69
CA GLY A 67 -6.97 -0.02 18.06
C GLY A 67 -5.82 -1.03 17.99
N THR A 68 -6.11 -2.31 17.77
CA THR A 68 -5.15 -3.41 18.00
C THR A 68 -4.43 -3.91 16.76
N CYS A 69 -4.87 -3.53 15.56
CA CYS A 69 -4.28 -4.01 14.31
C CYS A 69 -3.21 -3.05 13.79
N ALA A 70 -1.99 -3.55 13.59
CA ALA A 70 -0.91 -2.83 12.90
C ALA A 70 -0.88 -3.25 11.41
N SER A 71 -1.70 -2.60 10.59
CA SER A 71 -1.99 -2.99 9.19
C SER A 71 -1.56 -1.99 8.12
N CYS A 72 -0.77 -0.97 8.45
CA CYS A 72 -0.21 0.04 7.53
C CYS A 72 0.47 -0.57 6.31
N TRP A 73 1.07 -1.76 6.44
CA TRP A 73 1.67 -2.48 5.31
C TRP A 73 0.61 -2.85 4.27
N ALA A 74 -0.58 -3.28 4.69
CA ALA A 74 -1.70 -3.64 3.83
C ALA A 74 -2.44 -2.38 3.34
N GLN A 75 -2.74 -1.45 4.26
CA GLN A 75 -3.40 -0.18 3.95
C GLN A 75 -2.61 0.63 2.92
N GLY A 76 -1.30 0.81 3.14
CA GLY A 76 -0.45 1.57 2.22
C GLY A 76 -0.34 0.95 0.84
N VAL A 77 -0.32 -0.39 0.72
CA VAL A 77 -0.29 -1.08 -0.57
C VAL A 77 -1.65 -0.98 -1.28
N ALA A 78 -2.74 -1.21 -0.56
CA ALA A 78 -4.10 -1.11 -1.11
C ALA A 78 -4.39 0.32 -1.62
N SER A 79 -4.10 1.35 -0.81
CA SER A 79 -4.29 2.75 -1.21
C SER A 79 -3.37 3.14 -2.38
N ALA A 80 -2.08 2.81 -2.34
CA ALA A 80 -1.18 3.15 -3.45
C ALA A 80 -1.57 2.47 -4.77
N LEU A 81 -2.11 1.24 -4.72
CA LEU A 81 -2.60 0.56 -5.91
C LEU A 81 -3.93 1.14 -6.40
N ALA A 82 -4.85 1.49 -5.49
CA ALA A 82 -6.09 2.20 -5.81
C ALA A 82 -5.80 3.55 -6.52
N ASP A 83 -4.85 4.32 -6.01
CA ASP A 83 -4.41 5.59 -6.60
C ASP A 83 -3.86 5.36 -8.02
N ARG A 84 -3.03 4.33 -8.22
CA ARG A 84 -2.50 3.96 -9.54
C ARG A 84 -3.60 3.56 -10.52
N ILE A 85 -4.63 2.84 -10.06
CA ILE A 85 -5.81 2.52 -10.87
C ILE A 85 -6.55 3.80 -11.27
N ALA A 86 -6.70 4.76 -10.35
CA ALA A 86 -7.30 6.05 -10.65
C ALA A 86 -6.51 6.80 -11.73
N VAL A 87 -5.18 6.85 -11.62
CA VAL A 87 -4.28 7.45 -12.64
C VAL A 87 -4.45 6.76 -13.98
N GLN A 88 -4.40 5.43 -14.01
CA GLN A 88 -4.55 4.64 -15.23
C GLN A 88 -5.91 4.86 -15.90
N ARG A 89 -6.97 5.09 -15.12
CA ARG A 89 -8.33 5.33 -15.61
C ARG A 89 -8.63 6.80 -15.88
N GLY A 90 -7.67 7.71 -15.70
CA GLY A 90 -7.86 9.14 -15.88
C GLY A 90 -8.91 9.73 -14.93
N GLY A 91 -9.01 9.21 -13.70
CA GLY A 91 -9.92 9.73 -12.68
C GLY A 91 -11.40 9.42 -12.94
N ARG A 92 -11.71 8.52 -13.89
CA ARG A 92 -13.09 8.16 -14.23
C ARG A 92 -13.79 7.42 -13.08
N TRP A 93 -15.04 7.79 -12.85
CA TRP A 93 -15.92 7.11 -11.90
C TRP A 93 -16.14 5.63 -12.28
N PRO A 94 -16.29 4.71 -11.30
CA PRO A 94 -16.13 4.91 -9.86
C PRO A 94 -14.65 4.97 -9.47
N GLN A 95 -14.32 5.74 -8.42
CA GLN A 95 -13.03 5.56 -7.75
C GLN A 95 -13.07 4.23 -6.99
N VAL A 96 -12.00 3.45 -7.09
CA VAL A 96 -11.93 2.10 -6.51
C VAL A 96 -11.23 2.18 -5.17
N GLY A 97 -11.84 1.63 -4.11
CA GLY A 97 -11.19 1.32 -2.86
C GLY A 97 -10.83 -0.17 -2.84
N LEU A 98 -9.62 -0.53 -2.43
CA LEU A 98 -9.20 -1.94 -2.36
C LEU A 98 -9.22 -2.42 -0.92
N SER A 99 -9.67 -3.66 -0.69
CA SER A 99 -9.78 -4.24 0.66
C SER A 99 -8.41 -4.62 1.26
N PRO A 100 -7.89 -3.87 2.26
CA PRO A 100 -6.72 -4.31 3.01
C PRO A 100 -7.04 -5.55 3.88
N GLN A 101 -8.30 -5.76 4.24
CA GLN A 101 -8.72 -6.88 5.09
C GLN A 101 -8.56 -8.23 4.38
N VAL A 102 -8.69 -8.29 3.04
CA VAL A 102 -8.33 -9.49 2.27
C VAL A 102 -6.86 -9.86 2.45
N LEU A 103 -5.95 -8.89 2.40
CA LEU A 103 -4.51 -9.15 2.62
C LEU A 103 -4.25 -9.66 4.04
N ILE A 104 -4.95 -9.12 5.04
CA ILE A 104 -4.80 -9.53 6.44
C ILE A 104 -5.34 -10.95 6.65
N ASN A 105 -6.54 -11.25 6.17
CA ASN A 105 -7.20 -12.55 6.36
C ASN A 105 -6.47 -13.67 5.61
N CYS A 106 -6.00 -13.39 4.40
CA CYS A 106 -5.31 -14.36 3.57
C CYS A 106 -3.79 -14.42 3.83
N GLN A 107 -3.30 -13.72 4.86
CA GLN A 107 -1.88 -13.64 5.19
C GLN A 107 -1.00 -13.24 4.00
N GLY A 108 -1.50 -12.35 3.15
CA GLY A 108 -0.87 -11.94 1.90
C GLY A 108 0.31 -11.00 2.10
N GLY A 109 1.20 -11.27 3.06
CA GLY A 109 2.36 -10.42 3.39
C GLY A 109 2.47 -10.05 4.86
N GLY A 110 1.52 -10.43 5.70
CA GLY A 110 1.57 -10.15 7.13
C GLY A 110 0.27 -10.43 7.87
N SER A 111 0.13 -9.81 9.03
CA SER A 111 -1.06 -9.87 9.87
C SER A 111 -1.27 -8.54 10.60
N CYS A 112 -2.19 -8.52 11.57
CA CYS A 112 -2.31 -7.39 12.51
C CYS A 112 -1.09 -7.17 13.42
N GLN A 113 -0.08 -8.04 13.36
CA GLN A 113 1.18 -7.91 14.11
C GLN A 113 2.32 -7.32 13.26
N GLY A 114 1.96 -6.70 12.13
CA GLY A 114 2.86 -6.14 11.14
C GLY A 114 3.02 -7.04 9.90
N GLY A 115 3.65 -6.49 8.87
CA GLY A 115 3.83 -7.17 7.59
C GLY A 115 4.84 -6.52 6.65
N ASP A 116 4.92 -7.07 5.45
CA ASP A 116 5.82 -6.64 4.40
C ASP A 116 5.05 -6.22 3.14
N PRO A 117 5.16 -4.95 2.71
CA PRO A 117 4.61 -4.49 1.44
C PRO A 117 5.04 -5.33 0.22
N ALA A 118 6.24 -5.90 0.19
CA ALA A 118 6.66 -6.77 -0.92
C ALA A 118 5.80 -8.03 -1.01
N GLY A 119 5.51 -8.65 0.14
CA GLY A 119 4.60 -9.79 0.23
C GLY A 119 3.19 -9.43 -0.23
N ALA A 120 2.70 -8.25 0.14
CA ALA A 120 1.42 -7.73 -0.33
C ALA A 120 1.35 -7.58 -1.85
N TYR A 121 2.31 -6.90 -2.48
CA TYR A 121 2.34 -6.79 -3.93
C TYR A 121 2.47 -8.16 -4.62
N ALA A 122 3.27 -9.07 -4.08
CA ALA A 122 3.40 -10.43 -4.62
C ALA A 122 2.10 -11.23 -4.52
N PHE A 123 1.39 -11.14 -3.39
CA PHE A 123 0.08 -11.76 -3.21
C PHE A 123 -0.93 -11.22 -4.22
N ILE A 124 -1.04 -9.89 -4.34
CA ILE A 124 -1.96 -9.24 -5.27
C ILE A 124 -1.67 -9.65 -6.72
N HIS A 125 -0.40 -9.73 -7.10
CA HIS A 125 -0.02 -10.19 -8.44
C HIS A 125 -0.45 -11.65 -8.69
N GLY A 126 -0.30 -12.53 -7.70
CA GLY A 126 -0.62 -13.96 -7.84
C GLY A 126 -2.11 -14.31 -7.73
N HIS A 127 -2.89 -13.54 -6.96
CA HIS A 127 -4.27 -13.89 -6.59
C HIS A 127 -5.29 -12.79 -6.89
N GLY A 128 -4.84 -11.55 -7.11
CA GLY A 128 -5.70 -10.37 -7.14
C GLY A 128 -6.03 -9.83 -5.74
N ILE A 129 -6.82 -8.76 -5.74
CA ILE A 129 -7.37 -8.10 -4.55
C ILE A 129 -8.76 -7.58 -4.90
N THR A 130 -9.68 -7.62 -3.93
CA THR A 130 -11.06 -7.20 -4.15
C THR A 130 -11.27 -5.74 -3.76
N ASP A 131 -12.40 -5.21 -4.20
CA ASP A 131 -12.95 -3.95 -3.70
C ASP A 131 -13.19 -4.01 -2.18
N ASP A 132 -13.15 -2.86 -1.51
CA ASP A 132 -13.36 -2.74 -0.07
C ASP A 132 -14.76 -3.18 0.38
N THR A 133 -15.77 -3.11 -0.52
CA THR A 133 -17.13 -3.58 -0.23
C THR A 133 -17.23 -5.10 -0.09
N CYS A 134 -16.28 -5.88 -0.61
CA CYS A 134 -16.27 -7.33 -0.44
C CYS A 134 -15.89 -7.76 0.99
N GLN A 135 -15.02 -6.99 1.65
CA GLN A 135 -14.59 -7.23 3.02
C GLN A 135 -13.92 -5.98 3.56
N ASN A 136 -14.42 -5.44 4.67
CA ASN A 136 -13.87 -4.23 5.30
C ASN A 136 -13.51 -4.50 6.76
#